data_AF-B7IKJ3-F1
#
_entry.id   AF-B7IKJ3-F1
#
_cell.length_a   1.000
_cell.length_b   1.000
_cell.length_c   1.000
_cell.angle_alpha   90.00
_cell.angle_beta   90.00
_cell.angle_gamma   90.00
#
_symmetry.space_group_name_H-M   'P 1'
#
loop_
_entity.id
_entity.type
_entity.pdbx_description
1 polymer ?
#
loop_
_entity_poly.entity_id
_entity_poly.type
_entity_poly.pdbx_seq_one_letter_code
_entity_poly.pdbx_strand_id
1 'polypeptide(L)'
;MTNEKFLNEQIEKLKEVANYSTDPCIVATSIAVSSQKVIDLILKKLNHGDIYRGHHCSKHTTNWELVYVIFDFDCPPGVFCLIRPSFAAVVNMVTHSVEIIDPYIESHINSLQTVLKPERAGYKLENEMLDWPLPKKHIQLTLSNHTGMDIHVQVTDKADWGPGQLNHAQNITASTREAYNFGNRANFHVQVWKNDNGQQGKFIGEFDHHVRYNALGWTDALEFVIREIDGQVYMFVVSLRVVGEVIARYLLSGE
;
A
#
# COMPACT_ATOMS: atom_id res chain seq x y z
N MET A 1 -18.98 -30.10 -16.31
CA MET A 1 -18.13 -28.89 -16.36
C MET A 1 -16.80 -29.26 -15.74
N THR A 2 -15.66 -29.04 -16.42
CA THR A 2 -14.34 -29.39 -15.86
C THR A 2 -13.92 -28.37 -14.81
N ASN A 3 -13.09 -28.79 -13.84
CA ASN A 3 -12.53 -27.90 -12.83
C ASN A 3 -11.79 -26.71 -13.47
N GLU A 4 -11.07 -26.96 -14.55
CA GLU A 4 -10.36 -25.95 -15.33
C GLU A 4 -11.30 -24.88 -15.92
N LYS A 5 -12.38 -25.30 -16.57
CA LYS A 5 -13.33 -24.34 -17.16
C LYS A 5 -13.99 -23.48 -16.07
N PHE A 6 -14.43 -24.11 -14.98
CA PHE A 6 -15.04 -23.39 -13.87
C PHE A 6 -14.06 -22.41 -13.23
N LEU A 7 -12.82 -22.83 -12.98
CA LEU A 7 -11.79 -21.99 -12.40
C LEU A 7 -11.48 -20.78 -13.29
N ASN A 8 -11.30 -20.99 -14.59
CA ASN A 8 -11.04 -19.90 -15.53
C ASN A 8 -12.18 -18.88 -15.56
N GLU A 9 -13.44 -19.32 -15.52
CA GLU A 9 -14.60 -18.41 -15.41
C GLU A 9 -14.59 -17.60 -14.11
N GLN A 10 -14.18 -18.18 -12.98
CA GLN A 10 -14.04 -17.44 -11.72
C GLN A 10 -12.86 -16.45 -11.76
N ILE A 11 -11.75 -16.82 -12.38
CA ILE A 11 -10.56 -15.96 -12.52
C ILE A 11 -10.90 -14.73 -13.37
N GLU A 12 -11.60 -14.88 -14.49
CA GLU A 12 -11.98 -13.74 -15.33
C GLU A 12 -12.90 -12.76 -14.59
N LYS A 13 -13.87 -13.26 -13.82
CA LYS A 13 -14.69 -12.42 -12.94
C LYS A 13 -13.87 -11.71 -11.86
N LEU A 14 -12.91 -12.41 -11.26
CA LEU A 14 -12.02 -11.80 -10.27
C LEU A 14 -11.17 -10.68 -10.89
N LYS A 15 -10.63 -10.88 -12.09
CA LYS A 15 -9.86 -9.86 -12.82
C LYS A 15 -10.71 -8.62 -13.09
N GLU A 16 -11.96 -8.80 -13.51
CA GLU A 16 -12.90 -7.69 -13.72
C GLU A 16 -13.12 -6.89 -12.44
N VAL A 17 -13.40 -7.56 -11.31
CA VAL A 17 -13.56 -6.92 -10.00
C VAL A 17 -12.26 -6.23 -9.55
N ALA A 18 -11.11 -6.88 -9.76
CA ALA A 18 -9.81 -6.37 -9.36
C ALA A 18 -9.42 -5.09 -10.11
N ASN A 19 -9.81 -4.93 -11.38
CA ASN A 19 -9.53 -3.72 -12.15
C ASN A 19 -10.15 -2.45 -11.55
N TYR A 20 -11.23 -2.61 -10.77
CA TYR A 20 -11.91 -1.49 -10.09
C TYR A 20 -11.68 -1.48 -8.58
N SER A 21 -10.96 -2.46 -8.04
CA SER A 21 -10.73 -2.60 -6.61
C SER A 21 -9.50 -1.84 -6.15
N THR A 22 -9.60 -1.17 -5.01
CA THR A 22 -8.46 -0.61 -4.28
C THR A 22 -8.00 -1.51 -3.14
N ASP A 23 -8.63 -2.67 -2.94
CA ASP A 23 -8.26 -3.62 -1.89
C ASP A 23 -6.98 -4.38 -2.32
N PRO A 24 -5.86 -4.22 -1.59
CA PRO A 24 -4.62 -4.96 -1.86
C PRO A 24 -4.81 -6.46 -1.98
N CYS A 25 -5.72 -7.04 -1.22
CA CYS A 25 -5.97 -8.46 -1.22
C CYS A 25 -6.59 -8.90 -2.54
N ILE A 26 -7.64 -8.19 -3.01
CA ILE A 26 -8.29 -8.50 -4.28
C ILE A 26 -7.30 -8.38 -5.44
N VAL A 27 -6.50 -7.32 -5.46
CA VAL A 27 -5.47 -7.09 -6.48
C VAL A 27 -4.39 -8.17 -6.42
N ALA A 28 -3.88 -8.50 -5.22
CA ALA A 28 -2.88 -9.54 -5.03
C ALA A 28 -3.40 -10.91 -5.48
N THR A 29 -4.64 -11.27 -5.11
CA THR A 29 -5.27 -12.52 -5.55
C THR A 29 -5.37 -12.57 -7.07
N SER A 30 -5.77 -11.47 -7.72
CA SER A 30 -5.83 -11.38 -9.19
C SER A 30 -4.46 -11.62 -9.85
N ILE A 31 -3.39 -11.03 -9.29
CA ILE A 31 -2.01 -11.27 -9.75
C ILE A 31 -1.62 -12.74 -9.52
N ALA A 32 -1.90 -13.29 -8.33
CA ALA A 32 -1.59 -14.67 -7.99
C ALA A 32 -2.24 -15.65 -8.97
N VAL A 33 -3.55 -15.52 -9.21
CA VAL A 33 -4.28 -16.42 -10.11
C VAL A 33 -4.06 -16.13 -11.60
N SER A 34 -3.32 -15.07 -11.95
CA SER A 34 -2.83 -14.84 -13.32
C SER A 34 -1.54 -15.62 -13.60
N SER A 35 -0.86 -16.13 -12.56
CA SER A 35 0.31 -17.00 -12.71
C SER A 35 -0.12 -18.43 -13.03
N GLN A 36 0.32 -18.96 -14.17
CA GLN A 36 0.03 -20.34 -14.58
C GLN A 36 0.45 -21.36 -13.50
N LYS A 37 1.56 -21.11 -12.80
CA LYS A 37 2.03 -21.99 -11.72
C LYS A 37 1.02 -22.11 -10.57
N VAL A 38 0.32 -21.01 -10.25
CA VAL A 38 -0.71 -21.00 -9.21
C VAL A 38 -1.97 -21.70 -9.71
N ILE A 39 -2.40 -21.44 -10.95
CA ILE A 39 -3.54 -22.11 -11.58
C ILE A 39 -3.31 -23.63 -11.61
N ASP A 40 -2.16 -24.08 -12.09
CA ASP A 40 -1.80 -25.50 -12.18
C ASP A 40 -1.83 -26.16 -10.79
N LEU A 41 -1.37 -25.45 -9.76
CA LEU A 41 -1.38 -25.97 -8.40
C LEU A 41 -2.79 -26.07 -7.81
N ILE A 42 -3.65 -25.07 -8.05
CA ILE A 42 -5.07 -25.13 -7.67
C ILE A 42 -5.73 -26.31 -8.37
N LEU A 43 -5.55 -26.46 -9.69
CA LEU A 43 -6.13 -27.56 -10.44
C LEU A 43 -5.62 -28.92 -9.99
N LYS A 44 -4.31 -29.04 -9.69
CA LYS A 44 -3.72 -30.26 -9.14
C LYS A 44 -4.39 -30.66 -7.82
N LYS A 45 -4.60 -29.73 -6.89
CA LYS A 45 -5.26 -29.97 -5.60
C LYS A 45 -6.74 -30.33 -5.77
N LEU A 46 -7.47 -29.60 -6.63
CA LEU A 46 -8.86 -29.92 -6.96
C LEU A 46 -9.01 -31.30 -7.61
N ASN A 47 -8.10 -31.67 -8.53
CA ASN A 47 -8.12 -32.98 -9.20
C ASN A 47 -7.70 -34.13 -8.28
N HIS A 48 -6.90 -33.84 -7.25
CA HIS A 48 -6.59 -34.76 -6.16
C HIS A 48 -7.79 -35.02 -5.24
N GLY A 49 -8.81 -34.15 -5.27
CA GLY A 49 -10.00 -34.23 -4.44
C GLY A 49 -9.95 -33.36 -3.17
N ASP A 50 -8.95 -32.48 -3.07
CA ASP A 50 -8.86 -31.51 -1.98
C ASP A 50 -10.02 -30.51 -2.05
N ILE A 51 -10.56 -30.12 -0.90
CA ILE A 51 -11.74 -29.27 -0.80
C ILE A 51 -11.29 -27.81 -0.65
N TYR A 52 -11.47 -27.01 -1.70
CA TYR A 52 -11.21 -25.58 -1.63
C TYR A 52 -12.20 -24.87 -0.69
N ARG A 53 -11.69 -24.18 0.33
CA ARG A 53 -12.45 -23.45 1.34
C ARG A 53 -12.54 -21.95 1.09
N GLY A 54 -11.70 -21.44 0.20
CA GLY A 54 -11.60 -20.02 -0.10
C GLY A 54 -10.16 -19.57 -0.06
N HIS A 55 -9.97 -18.27 -0.02
CA HIS A 55 -8.66 -17.66 0.15
C HIS A 55 -8.79 -16.44 1.04
N HIS A 56 -7.68 -16.07 1.66
CA HIS A 56 -7.55 -14.84 2.40
C HIS A 56 -6.14 -14.29 2.21
N CYS A 57 -5.97 -12.99 2.43
CA CYS A 57 -4.64 -12.39 2.35
C CYS A 57 -4.12 -12.10 3.74
N SER A 58 -2.81 -12.22 3.86
CA SER A 58 -2.14 -11.74 5.04
C SER A 58 -1.01 -10.77 4.74
N LYS A 59 -0.97 -9.73 5.57
CA LYS A 59 0.04 -8.69 5.59
C LYS A 59 1.00 -8.97 6.76
N HIS A 60 1.68 -10.10 6.73
CA HIS A 60 2.59 -10.52 7.81
C HIS A 60 3.95 -9.83 7.76
N THR A 61 4.21 -9.00 6.75
CA THR A 61 5.50 -8.33 6.61
C THR A 61 5.32 -6.81 6.70
N THR A 62 6.29 -6.14 7.32
CA THR A 62 6.46 -4.68 7.22
C THR A 62 6.75 -4.22 5.78
N ASN A 63 6.96 -5.18 4.87
CA ASN A 63 7.18 -4.92 3.46
C ASN A 63 5.84 -4.91 2.71
N TRP A 64 5.24 -3.73 2.61
CA TRP A 64 3.99 -3.48 1.90
C TRP A 64 4.03 -3.84 0.40
N GLU A 65 5.21 -4.09 -0.18
CA GLU A 65 5.38 -4.58 -1.55
C GLU A 65 5.06 -6.07 -1.68
N LEU A 66 5.02 -6.84 -0.58
CA LEU A 66 4.77 -8.27 -0.57
C LEU A 66 3.45 -8.62 0.12
N VAL A 67 2.55 -9.29 -0.60
CA VAL A 67 1.26 -9.77 -0.08
C VAL A 67 1.21 -11.29 -0.17
N TYR A 68 0.82 -11.95 0.94
CA TYR A 68 0.61 -13.39 0.96
C TYR A 68 -0.85 -13.67 0.66
N VAL A 69 -1.13 -14.31 -0.46
CA VAL A 69 -2.46 -14.82 -0.80
C VAL A 69 -2.52 -16.29 -0.43
N ILE A 70 -3.26 -16.63 0.60
CA ILE A 70 -3.35 -17.98 1.15
C ILE A 70 -4.59 -18.63 0.55
N PHE A 71 -4.40 -19.72 -0.17
CA PHE A 71 -5.48 -20.54 -0.72
C PHE A 71 -5.73 -21.70 0.23
N ASP A 72 -6.91 -21.70 0.85
CA ASP A 72 -7.27 -22.67 1.87
C ASP A 72 -7.86 -23.93 1.24
N PHE A 73 -7.23 -25.06 1.54
CA PHE A 73 -7.72 -26.37 1.15
C PHE A 73 -7.82 -27.28 2.37
N ASP A 74 -8.95 -27.99 2.45
CA ASP A 74 -9.10 -29.15 3.32
C ASP A 74 -8.78 -30.42 2.54
N CYS A 75 -8.47 -31.49 3.27
CA CYS A 75 -8.17 -32.78 2.68
C CYS A 75 -9.40 -33.45 2.07
N PRO A 76 -9.20 -34.43 1.18
CA PRO A 76 -10.31 -35.14 0.57
C PRO A 76 -11.19 -35.82 1.64
N PRO A 77 -12.50 -36.00 1.38
CA PRO A 77 -13.41 -36.64 2.32
C PRO A 77 -12.88 -38.01 2.78
N GLY A 78 -12.87 -38.23 4.10
CA GLY A 78 -12.39 -39.49 4.69
C GLY A 78 -10.87 -39.61 4.84
N VAL A 79 -10.10 -38.58 4.46
CA VAL A 79 -8.65 -38.52 4.66
C VAL A 79 -8.33 -37.61 5.85
N PHE A 80 -7.63 -38.14 6.85
CA PHE A 80 -7.03 -37.33 7.89
C PHE A 80 -5.66 -36.82 7.44
N CYS A 81 -5.44 -35.52 7.55
CA CYS A 81 -4.16 -34.92 7.22
C CYS A 81 -3.63 -34.10 8.40
N LEU A 82 -2.38 -34.37 8.75
CA LEU A 82 -1.67 -33.64 9.80
C LEU A 82 -1.38 -32.20 9.37
N ILE A 83 -1.14 -31.99 8.07
CA ILE A 83 -0.88 -30.69 7.45
C ILE A 83 -1.94 -30.48 6.38
N ARG A 84 -2.65 -29.36 6.43
CA ARG A 84 -3.62 -29.00 5.40
C ARG A 84 -2.91 -28.74 4.08
N PRO A 85 -3.49 -29.13 2.93
CA PRO A 85 -2.93 -28.89 1.61
C PRO A 85 -3.06 -27.43 1.16
N SER A 86 -3.40 -26.50 2.06
CA SER A 86 -3.34 -25.06 1.78
C SER A 86 -1.94 -24.66 1.32
N PHE A 87 -1.89 -23.63 0.47
CA PHE A 87 -0.62 -23.06 -0.01
C PHE A 87 -0.74 -21.53 -0.02
N ALA A 88 0.40 -20.84 -0.03
CA ALA A 88 0.46 -19.39 -0.15
C ALA A 88 1.15 -18.99 -1.45
N ALA A 89 0.56 -18.04 -2.17
CA ALA A 89 1.21 -17.30 -3.23
C ALA A 89 1.74 -15.99 -2.64
N VAL A 90 3.06 -15.82 -2.63
CA VAL A 90 3.71 -14.56 -2.25
C VAL A 90 3.77 -13.68 -3.48
N VAL A 91 3.01 -12.59 -3.45
CA VAL A 91 2.85 -11.67 -4.57
C VAL A 91 3.67 -10.42 -4.29
N ASN A 92 4.61 -10.12 -5.17
CA ASN A 92 5.22 -8.80 -5.21
C ASN A 92 4.30 -7.85 -6.00
N MET A 93 3.70 -6.90 -5.29
CA MET A 93 2.74 -5.94 -5.85
C MET A 93 3.39 -4.93 -6.80
N VAL A 94 4.72 -4.81 -6.82
CA VAL A 94 5.44 -3.88 -7.69
C VAL A 94 5.92 -4.58 -8.97
N THR A 95 6.56 -5.74 -8.83
CA THR A 95 7.11 -6.50 -9.98
C THR A 95 6.09 -7.47 -10.58
N HIS A 96 4.97 -7.70 -9.90
CA HIS A 96 3.97 -8.73 -10.20
C HIS A 96 4.54 -10.16 -10.23
N SER A 97 5.71 -10.38 -9.61
CA SER A 97 6.27 -11.73 -9.48
C SER A 97 5.52 -12.51 -8.41
N VAL A 98 5.32 -13.81 -8.67
CA VAL A 98 4.62 -14.73 -7.77
C VAL A 98 5.54 -15.89 -7.39
N GLU A 99 5.75 -16.06 -6.09
CA GLU A 99 6.40 -17.23 -5.52
C GLU A 99 5.38 -18.09 -4.77
N ILE A 100 5.62 -19.40 -4.69
CA ILE A 100 4.68 -20.35 -4.09
C ILE A 100 5.34 -21.01 -2.89
N ILE A 101 4.60 -21.04 -1.77
CA ILE A 101 4.92 -21.80 -0.57
C ILE A 101 3.86 -22.88 -0.43
N ASP A 102 4.24 -24.14 -0.63
CA ASP A 102 3.36 -25.31 -0.55
C ASP A 102 4.10 -26.49 0.13
N PRO A 103 3.60 -27.05 1.25
CA PRO A 103 2.40 -26.64 1.98
C PRO A 103 2.62 -25.34 2.75
N TYR A 104 1.55 -24.57 2.92
CA TYR A 104 1.54 -23.40 3.79
C TYR A 104 1.21 -23.82 5.22
N ILE A 105 2.11 -23.45 6.15
CA ILE A 105 1.98 -23.72 7.58
C ILE A 105 2.10 -22.39 8.31
N GLU A 106 1.00 -21.98 8.97
CA GLU A 106 0.88 -20.66 9.61
C GLU A 106 1.95 -20.44 10.70
N SER A 107 2.37 -21.49 11.40
CA SER A 107 3.40 -21.40 12.44
C SER A 107 4.81 -21.06 11.92
N HIS A 108 5.06 -21.11 10.61
CA HIS A 108 6.35 -20.80 9.99
C HIS A 108 6.46 -19.35 9.47
N ILE A 109 5.45 -18.52 9.69
CA ILE A 109 5.38 -17.13 9.19
C ILE A 109 6.51 -16.25 9.74
N ASN A 110 6.86 -16.42 11.02
CA ASN A 110 7.97 -15.67 11.63
C ASN A 110 9.33 -16.03 11.01
N SER A 111 9.48 -17.25 10.48
CA SER A 111 10.70 -17.70 9.76
C SER A 111 10.73 -17.34 8.27
N LEU A 112 9.64 -16.83 7.71
CA LEU A 112 9.58 -16.42 6.29
C LEU A 112 10.05 -14.98 6.05
N GLN A 113 10.22 -14.17 7.11
CA GLN A 113 10.86 -12.84 7.03
C GLN A 113 12.30 -12.91 6.50
N THR A 114 12.94 -14.08 6.55
CA THR A 114 14.33 -14.29 6.09
C THR A 114 14.47 -14.74 4.63
N VAL A 115 13.41 -15.12 3.93
CA VAL A 115 13.52 -15.70 2.57
C VAL A 115 13.57 -14.64 1.48
N LEU A 116 13.00 -13.45 1.71
CA LEU A 116 12.97 -12.37 0.70
C LEU A 116 13.53 -11.07 1.28
N LYS A 117 14.85 -11.01 1.45
CA LYS A 117 15.52 -9.71 1.35
C LYS A 117 15.46 -9.33 -0.13
N PRO A 118 14.80 -8.23 -0.54
CA PRO A 118 15.06 -7.70 -1.85
C PRO A 118 16.54 -7.32 -1.85
N GLU A 119 17.37 -8.07 -2.57
CA GLU A 119 18.66 -7.53 -2.95
C GLU A 119 18.34 -6.20 -3.63
N ARG A 120 18.84 -5.11 -3.02
CA ARG A 120 18.95 -3.80 -3.67
C ARG A 120 19.96 -3.93 -4.81
N ALA A 121 19.65 -4.76 -5.80
CA ALA A 121 20.37 -4.77 -7.05
C ALA A 121 19.88 -3.53 -7.79
N GLY A 122 20.80 -2.59 -8.00
CA GLY A 122 20.54 -1.38 -8.77
C GLY A 122 20.10 -1.76 -10.17
N TYR A 123 18.79 -1.72 -10.43
CA TYR A 123 18.25 -1.94 -11.76
C TYR A 123 17.81 -0.62 -12.36
N LYS A 124 18.48 -0.27 -13.46
CA LYS A 124 17.98 0.68 -14.45
C LYS A 124 16.67 0.11 -15.00
N LEU A 125 15.56 0.80 -14.71
CA LEU A 125 14.29 0.59 -15.40
C LEU A 125 14.46 1.08 -16.85
N GLU A 126 14.89 0.20 -17.74
CA GLU A 126 14.69 0.39 -19.17
C GLU A 126 13.82 -0.75 -19.70
N ASN A 127 12.57 -0.35 -19.92
CA ASN A 127 11.60 -0.86 -20.89
C ASN A 127 10.91 -2.21 -20.59
N GLU A 128 9.58 -2.12 -20.69
CA GLU A 128 8.58 -3.20 -20.75
C GLU A 128 7.98 -3.68 -19.42
N MET A 129 7.46 -2.73 -18.62
CA MET A 129 6.34 -3.03 -17.73
C MET A 129 5.10 -3.34 -18.60
N LEU A 130 4.68 -4.60 -18.62
CA LEU A 130 3.43 -5.03 -19.24
C LEU A 130 2.25 -4.31 -18.53
N ASP A 131 1.52 -3.49 -19.29
CA ASP A 131 0.36 -2.70 -18.84
C ASP A 131 -0.77 -3.62 -18.31
N TRP A 132 -0.81 -3.84 -16.99
CA TRP A 132 -2.05 -4.21 -16.30
C TRP A 132 -2.76 -2.93 -15.86
N PRO A 133 -4.06 -2.73 -16.14
CA PRO A 133 -4.65 -1.40 -16.22
C PRO A 133 -5.06 -0.87 -14.85
N LEU A 134 -4.10 -0.65 -13.94
CA LEU A 134 -4.38 0.18 -12.78
C LEU A 134 -4.52 1.62 -13.28
N PRO A 135 -5.69 2.24 -13.13
CA PRO A 135 -5.91 3.58 -13.66
C PRO A 135 -4.91 4.52 -13.02
N LYS A 136 -4.29 5.37 -13.84
CA LYS A 136 -3.41 6.43 -13.34
C LYS A 136 -4.18 7.29 -12.35
N LYS A 137 -3.55 7.70 -11.26
CA LYS A 137 -4.16 8.55 -10.23
C LYS A 137 -3.37 9.84 -10.04
N HIS A 138 -4.07 10.95 -9.88
CA HIS A 138 -3.47 12.16 -9.31
C HIS A 138 -3.21 11.88 -7.84
N ILE A 139 -1.94 11.94 -7.45
CA ILE A 139 -1.53 11.68 -6.07
C ILE A 139 -1.84 12.92 -5.24
N GLN A 140 -2.33 12.72 -4.02
CA GLN A 140 -2.79 13.83 -3.18
C GLN A 140 -2.01 13.90 -1.86
N LEU A 141 -1.75 15.12 -1.41
CA LEU A 141 -1.18 15.41 -0.11
C LEU A 141 -2.11 16.37 0.62
N THR A 142 -2.68 15.89 1.73
CA THR A 142 -3.48 16.72 2.62
C THR A 142 -2.59 17.27 3.74
N LEU A 143 -2.63 18.58 3.94
CA LEU A 143 -1.92 19.26 5.00
C LEU A 143 -2.95 19.84 5.97
N SER A 144 -2.88 19.43 7.24
CA SER A 144 -3.79 19.87 8.29
C SER A 144 -3.06 20.74 9.30
N ASN A 145 -3.62 21.91 9.60
CA ASN A 145 -3.06 22.83 10.57
C ASN A 145 -3.81 22.75 11.90
N HIS A 146 -3.26 22.01 12.85
CA HIS A 146 -3.71 22.02 14.24
C HIS A 146 -2.81 22.87 15.15
N THR A 147 -1.90 23.63 14.56
CA THR A 147 -1.10 24.60 15.30
C THR A 147 -2.03 25.74 15.74
N GLY A 148 -1.83 26.28 16.94
CA GLY A 148 -2.63 27.41 17.45
C GLY A 148 -2.38 28.74 16.73
N MET A 149 -1.87 28.70 15.49
CA MET A 149 -1.54 29.85 14.66
C MET A 149 -1.98 29.60 13.22
N ASP A 150 -2.34 30.67 12.53
CA ASP A 150 -2.57 30.63 11.09
C ASP A 150 -1.23 30.70 10.35
N ILE A 151 -1.13 29.95 9.26
CA ILE A 151 0.09 29.87 8.45
C ILE A 151 -0.23 30.08 6.97
N HIS A 152 0.79 30.44 6.20
CA HIS A 152 0.77 30.32 4.75
C HIS A 152 1.56 29.08 4.34
N VAL A 153 1.03 28.32 3.40
CA VAL A 153 1.70 27.15 2.85
C VAL A 153 1.78 27.28 1.34
N GLN A 154 2.87 26.79 0.77
CA GLN A 154 3.03 26.58 -0.66
C GLN A 154 3.52 25.16 -0.87
N VAL A 155 2.90 24.46 -1.82
CA VAL A 155 3.31 23.13 -2.25
C VAL A 155 3.75 23.24 -3.70
N THR A 156 5.00 22.91 -3.95
CA THR A 156 5.63 22.91 -5.26
C THR A 156 6.11 21.49 -5.63
N ASP A 157 6.82 21.38 -6.74
CA ASP A 157 7.23 20.11 -7.37
C ASP A 157 6.04 19.20 -7.71
N LYS A 158 5.44 19.47 -8.87
CA LYS A 158 4.40 18.63 -9.50
C LYS A 158 3.01 18.71 -8.86
N ALA A 159 2.81 19.53 -7.83
CA ALA A 159 1.50 19.97 -7.35
C ALA A 159 1.41 21.49 -7.34
N ASP A 160 0.20 22.02 -7.54
CA ASP A 160 -0.06 23.47 -7.51
C ASP A 160 -0.99 23.80 -6.37
N TRP A 161 -0.40 24.15 -5.23
CA TRP A 161 -1.18 24.76 -4.18
C TRP A 161 -0.39 25.89 -3.52
N GLY A 162 -1.01 27.06 -3.46
CA GLY A 162 -0.45 28.22 -2.79
C GLY A 162 0.56 29.05 -3.59
N PRO A 163 1.20 30.07 -2.96
CA PRO A 163 1.12 30.36 -1.52
C PRO A 163 -0.29 30.76 -1.09
N GLY A 164 -0.83 30.08 -0.08
CA GLY A 164 -2.20 30.25 0.38
C GLY A 164 -2.31 30.12 1.89
N GLN A 165 -3.30 30.80 2.47
CA GLN A 165 -3.58 30.75 3.90
C GLN A 165 -4.16 29.39 4.29
N LEU A 166 -3.64 28.81 5.36
CA LEU A 166 -4.12 27.59 6.01
C LEU A 166 -4.35 27.91 7.49
N ASN A 167 -5.60 28.19 7.85
CA ASN A 167 -5.92 28.61 9.22
C ASN A 167 -5.90 27.45 10.20
N HIS A 168 -5.89 27.80 11.49
CA HIS A 168 -6.10 26.86 12.56
C HIS A 168 -7.37 25.99 12.32
N ALA A 169 -7.22 24.69 12.55
CA ALA A 169 -8.22 23.64 12.35
C ALA A 169 -8.73 23.49 10.90
N GLN A 170 -8.01 24.03 9.91
CA GLN A 170 -8.29 23.80 8.50
C GLN A 170 -7.33 22.80 7.89
N ASN A 171 -7.75 22.25 6.75
CA ASN A 171 -6.96 21.38 5.90
C ASN A 171 -6.99 21.88 4.46
N ILE A 172 -5.89 21.62 3.74
CA ILE A 172 -5.80 21.83 2.29
C ILE A 172 -5.31 20.56 1.64
N THR A 173 -5.71 20.31 0.40
CA THR A 173 -5.29 19.14 -0.36
C THR A 173 -4.62 19.59 -1.65
N ALA A 174 -3.30 19.38 -1.72
CA ALA A 174 -2.55 19.53 -2.95
C ALA A 174 -2.68 18.25 -3.78
N SER A 175 -2.97 18.36 -5.07
CA SER A 175 -2.99 17.22 -6.00
C SER A 175 -1.92 17.40 -7.06
N THR A 176 -1.32 16.30 -7.52
CA THR A 176 -0.36 16.36 -8.62
C THR A 176 -1.03 16.85 -9.90
N ARG A 177 -0.32 17.65 -10.71
CA ARG A 177 -0.81 18.11 -12.03
C ARG A 177 -0.98 16.95 -13.01
N GLU A 178 -0.09 15.96 -12.92
CA GLU A 178 -0.09 14.77 -13.77
C GLU A 178 -0.50 13.53 -12.96
N ALA A 179 -1.09 12.55 -13.65
CA ALA A 179 -1.48 11.28 -13.05
C ALA A 179 -0.30 10.29 -13.08
N TYR A 180 -0.15 9.53 -11.99
CA TYR A 180 0.94 8.58 -11.77
C TYR A 180 0.49 7.14 -11.98
N ASN A 181 1.39 6.31 -12.53
CA ASN A 181 1.23 4.87 -12.56
C ASN A 181 1.33 4.28 -11.15
N PHE A 182 0.68 3.14 -10.92
CA PHE A 182 0.84 2.37 -9.69
C PHE A 182 2.31 1.99 -9.47
N GLY A 183 2.76 2.05 -8.22
CA GLY A 183 4.16 1.84 -7.81
C GLY A 183 5.02 3.12 -7.84
N ASN A 184 4.64 4.13 -8.64
CA ASN A 184 5.40 5.38 -8.73
C ASN A 184 5.16 6.31 -7.54
N ARG A 185 6.11 7.23 -7.33
CA ARG A 185 6.09 8.22 -6.25
C ARG A 185 5.97 9.63 -6.83
N ALA A 186 5.09 10.42 -6.24
CA ALA A 186 5.14 11.87 -6.37
C ALA A 186 5.94 12.44 -5.20
N ASN A 187 6.75 13.44 -5.49
CA ASN A 187 7.43 14.25 -4.49
C ASN A 187 6.66 15.56 -4.37
N PHE A 188 6.62 16.11 -3.17
CA PHE A 188 6.01 17.39 -2.86
C PHE A 188 7.04 18.18 -2.05
N HIS A 189 7.36 19.37 -2.50
CA HIS A 189 8.17 20.30 -1.73
C HIS A 189 7.23 21.30 -1.05
N VAL A 190 7.30 21.42 0.27
CA VAL A 190 6.36 22.23 1.05
C VAL A 190 7.11 23.30 1.80
N GLN A 191 6.66 24.54 1.63
CA GLN A 191 7.22 25.72 2.29
C GLN A 191 6.14 26.37 3.17
N VAL A 192 6.55 26.82 4.35
CA VAL A 192 5.65 27.33 5.38
C VAL A 192 6.12 28.68 5.89
N TRP A 193 5.18 29.63 5.97
CA TRP A 193 5.39 30.96 6.52
C TRP A 193 4.36 31.26 7.59
N LYS A 194 4.69 32.18 8.50
CA LYS A 194 3.72 32.78 9.40
C LYS A 194 2.68 33.55 8.60
N ASN A 195 1.45 33.55 9.08
CA ASN A 195 0.42 34.47 8.59
C ASN A 195 0.48 35.79 9.37
N ASP A 196 0.82 36.87 8.68
CA ASP A 196 0.84 38.23 9.23
C ASP A 196 -0.38 39.01 8.69
N ASN A 197 -1.54 38.77 9.31
CA ASN A 197 -2.82 39.43 8.99
C ASN A 197 -3.34 39.17 7.55
N GLY A 198 -3.33 37.92 7.12
CA GLY A 198 -3.78 37.49 5.79
C GLY A 198 -2.73 37.63 4.70
N GLN A 199 -1.50 38.00 5.07
CA GLN A 199 -0.36 38.04 4.17
C GLN A 199 0.73 37.07 4.60
N GLN A 200 1.50 36.62 3.60
CA GLN A 200 2.66 35.78 3.82
C GLN A 200 3.72 36.56 4.61
N GLY A 201 3.97 36.13 5.84
CA GLY A 201 4.89 36.73 6.78
C GLY A 201 6.26 36.07 6.79
N LYS A 202 6.87 36.03 7.98
CA LYS A 202 8.19 35.41 8.21
C LYS A 202 8.20 33.92 7.84
N PHE A 203 9.23 33.47 7.11
CA PHE A 203 9.45 32.06 6.82
C PHE A 203 9.68 31.24 8.10
N ILE A 204 9.00 30.09 8.18
CA ILE A 204 9.08 29.16 9.31
C ILE A 204 10.02 27.99 8.95
N GLY A 205 9.83 27.40 7.78
CA GLY A 205 10.62 26.26 7.33
C GLY A 205 10.06 25.59 6.09
N GLU A 206 10.79 24.59 5.60
CA GLU A 206 10.43 23.77 4.44
C GLU A 206 10.76 22.30 4.67
N PHE A 207 10.12 21.43 3.92
CA PHE A 207 10.38 20.00 3.93
C PHE A 207 9.94 19.35 2.62
N ASP A 208 10.56 18.22 2.30
CA ASP A 208 10.14 17.35 1.21
C ASP A 208 9.33 16.19 1.76
N HIS A 209 8.25 15.83 1.05
CA HIS A 209 7.48 14.63 1.33
C HIS A 209 7.24 13.85 0.04
N HIS A 210 7.07 12.53 0.15
CA HIS A 210 6.75 11.71 -1.00
C HIS A 210 5.54 10.83 -0.70
N VAL A 211 4.64 10.74 -1.68
CA VAL A 211 3.47 9.86 -1.62
C VAL A 211 3.58 8.87 -2.77
N ARG A 212 3.54 7.58 -2.42
CA ARG A 212 3.53 6.49 -3.39
C ARG A 212 2.10 6.11 -3.72
N TYR A 213 1.77 5.98 -4.99
CA TYR A 213 0.54 5.27 -5.38
C TYR A 213 0.79 3.77 -5.22
N ASN A 214 0.19 3.18 -4.19
CA ASN A 214 0.23 1.74 -3.96
C ASN A 214 -1.12 1.23 -3.43
N ALA A 215 -1.15 -0.01 -2.97
CA ALA A 215 -2.36 -0.65 -2.48
C ALA A 215 -2.90 -0.04 -1.16
N LEU A 216 -2.09 0.73 -0.43
CA LEU A 216 -2.52 1.50 0.75
C LEU A 216 -3.05 2.90 0.39
N GLY A 217 -3.28 3.17 -0.90
CA GLY A 217 -3.82 4.42 -1.41
C GLY A 217 -2.81 5.24 -2.20
N TRP A 218 -3.29 6.38 -2.71
CA TRP A 218 -2.54 7.38 -3.48
C TRP A 218 -2.60 8.75 -2.80
N THR A 219 -2.94 8.76 -1.51
CA THR A 219 -3.08 9.96 -0.69
C THR A 219 -2.31 9.80 0.60
N ASP A 220 -1.76 10.89 1.10
CA ASP A 220 -1.23 10.97 2.45
C ASP A 220 -1.69 12.24 3.15
N ALA A 221 -1.64 12.23 4.48
CA ALA A 221 -2.07 13.34 5.29
C ALA A 221 -1.02 13.66 6.35
N LEU A 222 -0.64 14.93 6.41
CA LEU A 222 0.36 15.46 7.33
C LEU A 222 -0.26 16.46 8.29
N GLU A 223 0.24 16.45 9.51
CA GLU A 223 -0.09 17.42 10.55
C GLU A 223 1.12 18.28 10.89
N PHE A 224 0.88 19.58 10.98
CA PHE A 224 1.87 20.54 11.46
C PHE A 224 1.88 20.61 12.98
N VAL A 225 3.09 20.59 13.55
CA VAL A 225 3.37 20.93 14.94
C VAL A 225 4.35 22.09 14.93
N ILE A 226 3.84 23.31 15.15
CA ILE A 226 4.65 24.53 15.19
C ILE A 226 4.60 25.10 16.61
N ARG A 227 5.79 25.37 17.17
CA ARG A 227 5.96 25.93 18.53
C ARG A 227 7.02 27.01 18.52
N GLU A 228 6.78 28.05 19.31
CA GLU A 228 7.80 29.06 19.62
C GLU A 228 8.42 28.74 20.98
N ILE A 229 9.75 28.62 21.03
CA ILE A 229 10.54 28.38 22.24
C ILE A 229 11.65 29.42 22.25
N ASP A 230 11.71 30.24 23.30
CA ASP A 230 12.69 31.32 23.47
C ASP A 230 12.81 32.27 22.26
N GLY A 231 11.68 32.60 21.64
CA GLY A 231 11.62 33.48 20.46
C GLY A 231 12.02 32.83 19.14
N GLN A 232 12.36 31.53 19.15
CA GLN A 232 12.63 30.73 17.95
C GLN A 232 11.44 29.85 17.61
N VAL A 233 11.04 29.85 16.34
CA VAL A 233 9.92 29.03 15.84
C VAL A 233 10.49 27.71 15.34
N TYR A 234 9.98 26.62 15.89
CA TYR A 234 10.28 25.25 15.51
C TYR A 234 9.07 24.66 14.80
N MET A 235 9.33 23.96 13.69
CA MET A 235 8.32 23.23 12.94
C MET A 235 8.70 21.76 12.90
N PHE A 236 7.73 20.92 13.22
CA PHE A 236 7.77 19.48 13.00
C PHE A 236 6.53 19.06 12.22
N VAL A 237 6.67 18.05 11.38
CA VAL A 237 5.59 17.55 10.52
C VAL A 237 5.44 16.06 10.75
N VAL A 238 4.21 15.63 11.03
CA VAL A 238 3.92 14.23 11.35
C VAL A 238 2.97 13.66 10.32
N SER A 239 3.28 12.49 9.77
CA SER A 239 2.32 11.74 8.96
C SER A 239 1.28 11.09 9.85
N LEU A 240 0.00 11.27 9.52
CA LEU A 240 -1.10 10.59 10.21
C LEU A 240 -0.98 9.07 10.17
N ARG A 241 -0.32 8.51 9.14
CA ARG A 241 -0.01 7.08 9.06
C ARG A 241 0.95 6.65 10.17
N VAL A 242 1.97 7.47 10.45
CA VAL A 242 2.96 7.20 11.51
C VAL A 242 2.32 7.35 12.89
N VAL A 243 1.49 8.38 13.10
CA VAL A 243 0.74 8.54 14.36
C VAL A 243 -0.19 7.36 14.59
N GLY A 244 -0.95 6.96 13.56
CA GLY A 244 -1.84 5.80 13.62
C GLY A 244 -1.09 4.51 13.93
N GLU A 245 0.11 4.31 13.36
CA GLU A 245 0.96 3.16 13.66
C GLU A 245 1.42 3.16 15.12
N VAL A 246 1.85 4.31 15.66
CA VAL A 246 2.28 4.42 17.07
C VAL A 246 1.10 4.15 18.02
N ILE A 247 -0.07 4.72 17.76
CA ILE A 247 -1.29 4.49 18.56
C ILE A 247 -1.71 3.03 18.48
N ALA A 248 -1.74 2.43 17.28
CA ALA A 248 -2.08 1.03 17.10
C ALA A 248 -1.09 0.12 17.83
N ARG A 249 0.22 0.40 17.75
CA ARG A 249 1.23 -0.32 18.52
C ARG A 249 0.96 -0.21 20.01
N TYR A 250 0.72 0.98 20.55
CA TYR A 250 0.41 1.19 21.97
C TYR A 250 -0.84 0.44 22.42
N LEU A 251 -1.94 0.52 21.65
CA LEU A 251 -3.19 -0.16 21.95
C LEU A 251 -3.10 -1.69 21.84
N LEU A 252 -2.21 -2.21 20.98
CA LEU A 252 -2.04 -3.65 20.76
C LEU A 252 -0.88 -4.26 21.57
N SER A 253 0.06 -3.46 22.06
CA SER A 253 1.17 -3.92 22.90
C SER A 253 0.78 -4.12 24.36
N GLY A 254 -0.39 -3.63 24.79
CA GLY A 254 -0.93 -3.89 26.13
C GLY A 254 -0.08 -3.31 27.26
N GLU A 255 0.72 -2.28 27.00
CA GLU A 255 1.46 -1.49 28.01
C GLU A 255 0.72 -0.19 28.34
#